data_AF-A0A1E4G1R5-F1
#
_entry.id   AF-A0A1E4G1R5-F1
#
_cell.length_a   1.000
_cell.length_b   1.000
_cell.length_c   1.000
_cell.angle_alpha   90.00
_cell.angle_beta   90.00
_cell.angle_gamma   90.00
#
_symmetry.space_group_name_H-M   'P 1'
#
loop_
_entity.id
_entity.type
_entity.pdbx_description
1 polymer ?
#
loop_
_entity_poly.entity_id
_entity_poly.type
_entity_poly.pdbx_seq_one_letter_code
_entity_poly.pdbx_strand_id
1 'polypeptide(L)' 'MTIIDEIEELRAELRHCHLSAPERREAEERLADLLRARNTSDRLDALVDRQPVDQLPTER' A
#
# COMPACT_ATOMS: atom_id res chain seq x y z
N MET A 1 3.31 -2.07 -13.33
CA MET A 1 2.05 -1.73 -12.64
C MET A 1 2.36 -1.71 -11.16
N THR A 2 2.05 -0.62 -10.47
CA THR A 2 2.33 -0.45 -9.04
C THR A 2 1.13 -0.87 -8.19
N ILE A 3 1.35 -1.14 -6.90
CA ILE A 3 0.26 -1.39 -5.93
C ILE A 3 -0.75 -0.23 -5.90
N ILE A 4 -0.29 1.00 -6.14
CA ILE A 4 -1.17 2.19 -6.19
C ILE A 4 -2.07 2.14 -7.42
N ASP A 5 -1.55 1.76 -8.58
CA ASP A 5 -2.33 1.63 -9.82
C ASP A 5 -3.44 0.59 -9.66
N GLU A 6 -3.12 -0.56 -9.06
CA GLU A 6 -4.08 -1.64 -8.78
C GLU A 6 -5.18 -1.22 -7.81
N ILE A 7 -4.85 -0.45 -6.77
CA ILE A 7 -5.84 0.07 -5.81
C ILE A 7 -6.82 1.04 -6.49
N GLU A 8 -6.32 1.95 -7.34
CA GLU A 8 -7.17 2.93 -8.02
C GLU A 8 -8.06 2.28 -9.08
N GLU A 9 -7.56 1.27 -9.79
CA GLU A 9 -8.36 0.47 -10.71
C GLU A 9 -9.50 -0.27 -9.99
N LEU A 10 -9.21 -0.97 -8.89
CA LEU A 10 -10.23 -1.68 -8.14
C LEU A 10 -11.27 -0.74 -7.51
N ARG A 11 -10.86 0.45 -7.09
CA ARG A 11 -11.77 1.50 -6.62
C ARG A 11 -12.67 2.00 -7.74
N ALA A 12 -12.14 2.16 -8.95
CA ALA A 12 -12.91 2.54 -10.11
C ALA A 12 -13.93 1.46 -10.47
N GLU A 13 -13.54 0.18 -10.46
CA GLU A 13 -14.44 -0.95 -10.69
C GLU A 13 -15.58 -0.99 -9.67
N LEU A 14 -15.28 -0.88 -8.38
CA LEU A 14 -16.29 -0.88 -7.31
C LEU A 14 -17.28 0.29 -7.40
N ARG A 15 -16.88 1.40 -8.02
CA ARG A 15 -17.70 2.62 -8.15
C ARG A 15 -18.45 2.70 -9.47
N HIS A 16 -17.88 2.19 -10.56
CA HIS A 16 -18.36 2.42 -11.91
C HIS A 16 -18.89 1.16 -12.59
N CYS A 17 -18.56 -0.04 -12.11
CA CYS A 17 -19.06 -1.29 -12.64
C CYS A 17 -20.28 -1.78 -11.85
N HIS A 18 -21.25 -2.36 -12.56
CA HIS A 18 -22.34 -3.12 -11.94
C HIS A 18 -21.84 -4.53 -11.63
N LEU A 19 -21.29 -4.70 -10.44
CA LEU A 19 -20.87 -5.99 -9.91
C LEU A 19 -22.05 -6.66 -9.20
N SER A 20 -22.16 -7.98 -9.36
CA SER A 20 -23.03 -8.78 -8.50
C SER A 20 -22.53 -8.74 -7.04
N ALA A 21 -23.40 -9.10 -6.09
CA ALA A 21 -23.02 -9.15 -4.67
C ALA A 21 -21.74 -9.98 -4.37
N PRO A 22 -21.54 -11.19 -4.94
CA PRO A 22 -20.31 -11.94 -4.71
C PRO A 22 -19.08 -11.28 -5.35
N GLU A 23 -19.20 -10.75 -6.58
CA GLU A 23 -18.08 -10.08 -7.27
C GLU A 23 -17.65 -8.81 -6.54
N ARG A 24 -18.63 -8.04 -6.05
CA ARG A 24 -18.36 -6.85 -5.25
C ARG A 24 -17.61 -7.21 -3.98
N ARG A 25 -18.02 -8.27 -3.28
CA ARG A 25 -17.36 -8.72 -2.06
C ARG A 25 -15.92 -9.17 -2.34
N GLU A 26 -15.70 -9.92 -3.41
CA GLU A 26 -14.35 -10.34 -3.80
C GLU A 26 -13.45 -9.14 -4.11
N ALA A 27 -13.96 -8.15 -4.85
CA ALA A 27 -13.24 -6.91 -5.13
C ALA A 27 -12.95 -6.11 -3.84
N GLU A 28 -13.89 -6.03 -2.90
CA GLU A 28 -13.67 -5.38 -1.60
C GLU A 28 -12.61 -6.11 -0.76
N GLU A 29 -12.60 -7.45 -0.75
CA GLU A 29 -11.58 -8.26 -0.07
C GLU A 29 -10.18 -8.04 -0.70
N ARG A 30 -10.07 -8.05 -2.03
CA ARG A 30 -8.83 -7.74 -2.74
C ARG A 30 -8.33 -6.31 -2.46
N LEU A 31 -9.23 -5.32 -2.43
CA LEU A 31 -8.88 -3.94 -2.08
C LEU A 31 -8.30 -3.86 -0.66
N ALA A 32 -8.89 -4.58 0.29
CA ALA A 32 -8.43 -4.59 1.68
C ALA A 32 -7.02 -5.20 1.81
N ASP A 33 -6.74 -6.27 1.07
CA ASP A 33 -5.41 -6.90 1.05
C ASP A 33 -4.36 -5.99 0.42
N LEU A 34 -4.67 -5.32 -0.70
CA LEU A 34 -3.76 -4.35 -1.33
C LEU A 34 -3.46 -3.17 -0.41
N LEU A 35 -4.46 -2.63 0.29
CA LEU A 35 -4.26 -1.56 1.28
C LEU A 35 -3.38 -2.02 2.46
N ARG A 36 -3.52 -3.27 2.90
CA ARG A 36 -2.66 -3.85 3.95
C ARG A 36 -1.23 -4.03 3.47
N ALA A 37 -1.03 -4.51 2.24
CA ALA A 37 0.28 -4.66 1.62
C ALA A 37 0.97 -3.30 1.48
N ARG A 38 0.25 -2.27 1.00
CA ARG A 38 0.75 -0.90 0.92
C ARG A 38 1.21 -0.37 2.28
N ASN A 39 0.37 -0.48 3.31
CA ASN A 39 0.72 0.00 4.65
C ASN A 39 1.93 -0.73 5.25
N THR A 40 2.15 -1.98 4.85
CA THR A 40 3.34 -2.75 5.26
C THR A 40 4.58 -2.28 4.51
N SER A 41 4.46 -2.01 3.21
CA SER A 41 5.55 -1.44 2.39
C SER A 41 5.94 -0.06 2.89
N ASP A 42 4.98 0.85 3.08
CA ASP A 42 5.22 2.20 3.57
C ASP A 42 5.91 2.18 4.96
N ARG A 43 5.59 1.19 5.79
CA ARG A 43 6.26 0.98 7.09
C ARG A 43 7.69 0.46 6.96
N LEU A 44 7.95 -0.46 6.02
CA LEU A 44 9.28 -0.97 5.76
C LEU A 44 10.18 0.12 5.19
N ASP A 45 9.67 0.91 4.24
CA ASP A 45 10.40 2.04 3.65
C ASP A 45 10.74 3.09 4.72
N ALA A 46 9.79 3.44 5.59
CA ALA A 46 10.03 4.37 6.70
C ALA A 46 11.04 3.86 7.76
N LEU A 47 11.24 2.55 7.87
CA LEU A 47 12.25 1.95 8.75
C LEU A 47 13.64 1.92 8.10
N VAL A 48 13.71 1.79 6.77
CA VAL A 48 14.97 1.84 6.01
C VAL A 48 15.56 3.26 6.02
N ASP A 49 14.71 4.29 5.90
CA ASP A 49 15.14 5.69 5.93
C ASP A 49 15.60 6.17 7.33
N ARG A 50 15.37 5.36 8.39
CA ARG A 50 15.73 5.68 9.77
C ARG A 50 17.06 5.10 10.24
N GLN A 51 17.92 4.61 9.35
CA GLN A 51 19.29 4.31 9.75
C GLN A 51 20.03 5.64 10.03
N PRO A 52 20.42 5.91 11.29
CA PRO A 52 21.20 7.10 11.60
C PRO A 52 22.58 6.87 10.98
N VAL A 53 22.92 7.64 9.95
CA VAL A 53 24.29 7.72 9.47
C VAL A 53 25.17 8.09 10.66
N ASP A 54 26.16 7.25 10.94
CA ASP A 54 27.12 7.36 12.02
C ASP A 54 27.53 8.82 12.29
N GLN A 55 27.12 9.35 13.44
CA GLN A 55 27.73 10.57 13.98
C GLN A 55 29.11 10.18 14.52
N LEU A 56 30.12 10.25 13.67
CA LEU A 56 31.53 10.18 14.07
C LEU A 56 31.80 11.21 15.17
N PRO A 57 32.47 10.83 16.28
CA PRO A 57 32.79 11.77 17.34
C PRO A 57 33.82 12.75 16.79
N THR A 58 33.43 14.01 16.63
CA THR A 58 34.40 15.06 16.35
C THR A 58 35.07 15.40 17.68
N GLU A 59 36.22 14.79 17.94
CA GLU A 59 37.14 15.24 18.98
C GLU A 59 37.50 16.71 18.74
N ARG A 60 37.33 17.56 19.77
CA ARG A 60 38.11 18.78 19.97
C ARG A 60 38.10 19.23 21.43
#